data_AF-A0AAU3HHC9-F1
#
_entry.id   AF-A0AAU3HHC9-F1
#
_cell.length_a   1.000
_cell.length_b   1.000
_cell.length_c   1.000
_cell.angle_alpha   90.00
_cell.angle_beta   90.00
_cell.angle_gamma   90.00
#
_symmetry.space_group_name_H-M   'P 1'
#
loop_
_entity.id
_entity.type
_entity.pdbx_description
1 polymer ?
#
loop_
_entity_poly.entity_id
_entity_poly.type
_entity_poly.pdbx_seq_one_letter_code
_entity_poly.pdbx_strand_id
1 'polypeptide(L)'
;MREVSVGIPSPLSGCLDHCEVECVRLCCGIDAISTDPALVAAWCRQVGPDAVAEARRQLAALVEVVRDRSHVVTSTFLNHRTHDDAARGELLDLLAELEAGLARGNRS
;
A
#
# COMPACT_ATOMS: atom_id res chain seq x y z
N MET A 1 -2.26 -5.81 -23.32
CA MET A 1 -2.19 -5.44 -21.88
C MET A 1 -2.55 -3.97 -21.80
N ARG A 2 -3.51 -3.59 -20.95
CA ARG A 2 -3.96 -2.19 -20.83
C ARG A 2 -3.26 -1.55 -19.64
N GLU A 3 -2.82 -0.32 -19.79
CA GLU A 3 -2.32 0.44 -18.64
C GLU A 3 -3.47 0.99 -17.81
N VAL A 4 -3.38 0.80 -16.49
CA VAL A 4 -4.33 1.32 -15.51
C VAL A 4 -3.54 2.16 -14.51
N SER A 5 -3.91 3.43 -14.40
CA SER A 5 -3.35 4.32 -13.39
C SER A 5 -4.22 4.26 -12.14
N VAL A 6 -3.61 3.91 -11.01
CA VAL A 6 -4.29 3.81 -9.71
C VAL A 6 -3.84 4.95 -8.80
N GLY A 7 -4.82 5.70 -8.31
CA GLY A 7 -4.64 6.59 -7.17
C GLY A 7 -4.72 5.80 -5.86
N ILE A 8 -4.09 6.33 -4.82
CA ILE A 8 -4.21 5.79 -3.47
C ILE A 8 -5.09 6.74 -2.64
N PRO A 9 -6.34 6.37 -2.34
CA PRO A 9 -7.23 7.21 -1.54
C PRO A 9 -6.85 7.22 -0.06
N SER A 10 -7.29 8.27 0.65
CA SER A 10 -7.28 8.30 2.12
C SER A 10 -8.40 7.39 2.65
N PRO A 11 -8.18 6.64 3.75
CA PRO A 11 -7.03 6.70 4.66
C PRO A 11 -5.82 5.84 4.28
N LEU A 12 -5.88 5.00 3.25
CA LEU A 12 -4.74 4.15 2.87
C LEU A 12 -3.49 4.96 2.51
N SER A 13 -3.63 6.07 1.78
CA SER A 13 -2.50 6.96 1.47
C SER A 13 -1.84 7.51 2.73
N GLY A 14 -2.64 7.89 3.73
CA GLY A 14 -2.13 8.37 5.01
C GLY A 14 -1.38 7.30 5.81
N CYS A 15 -1.74 6.01 5.66
CA CYS A 15 -0.97 4.91 6.24
C CYS A 15 0.39 4.78 5.57
N LEU A 16 0.43 4.83 4.24
CA LEU A 16 1.67 4.74 3.47
C LEU A 16 2.59 5.95 3.69
N ASP A 17 2.03 7.15 3.79
CA ASP A 17 2.78 8.36 4.15
C ASP A 17 3.37 8.26 5.57
N HIS A 18 2.63 7.69 6.53
CA HIS A 18 3.14 7.47 7.90
C HIS A 18 4.26 6.43 7.94
N CYS A 19 4.27 5.49 6.99
CA CYS A 19 5.25 4.43 6.87
C CYS A 19 6.45 4.81 5.97
N GLU A 20 6.47 6.04 5.42
CA GLU A 20 7.58 6.52 4.60
C GLU A 20 8.85 6.69 5.44
N VAL A 21 9.96 6.09 5.01
CA VAL A 21 11.27 6.18 5.68
C VAL A 21 12.12 7.34 5.12
N GLU A 22 13.38 7.45 5.53
CA GLU A 22 14.25 8.59 5.19
C GLU A 22 14.42 8.85 3.67
N CYS A 23 14.19 7.85 2.80
CA CYS A 23 14.11 8.12 1.36
C CYS A 23 12.74 8.70 0.99
N VAL A 24 12.74 9.76 0.18
CA VAL A 24 11.50 10.31 -0.37
C VAL A 24 10.87 9.30 -1.34
N ARG A 25 9.59 8.95 -1.14
CA ARG A 25 8.83 8.04 -2.02
C ARG A 25 8.81 8.48 -3.48
N LEU A 26 8.88 9.78 -3.74
CA LEU A 26 9.00 10.33 -5.10
C LEU A 26 10.31 9.92 -5.81
N CYS A 27 11.33 9.47 -5.07
CA CYS A 27 12.60 8.98 -5.60
C CYS A 27 12.68 7.44 -5.54
N CYS A 28 12.47 6.85 -4.36
CA CYS A 28 12.64 5.40 -4.16
C CYS A 28 11.35 4.58 -4.36
N GLY A 29 10.20 5.20 -4.60
CA GLY A 29 8.93 4.50 -4.79
C GLY A 29 8.54 3.62 -3.62
N ILE A 30 8.11 2.39 -3.92
CA ILE A 30 7.68 1.44 -2.88
C ILE A 30 8.78 1.06 -1.90
N ASP A 31 10.06 1.18 -2.29
CA ASP A 31 11.21 0.90 -1.41
C ASP A 31 11.37 1.94 -0.29
N ALA A 32 10.69 3.10 -0.40
CA ALA A 32 10.63 4.10 0.66
C ALA A 32 9.62 3.75 1.76
N ILE A 33 8.89 2.64 1.66
CA ILE A 33 7.77 2.32 2.55
C ILE A 33 8.17 1.20 3.49
N SER A 34 8.23 1.49 4.79
CA SER A 34 8.48 0.47 5.81
C SER A 34 7.19 -0.25 6.18
N THR A 35 7.23 -1.57 6.18
CA THR A 35 6.14 -2.43 6.64
C THR A 35 6.32 -2.87 8.10
N ASP A 36 7.16 -2.15 8.88
CA ASP A 36 7.37 -2.44 10.29
C ASP A 36 6.02 -2.48 11.02
N PRO A 37 5.65 -3.62 11.64
CA PRO A 37 4.40 -3.75 12.38
C PRO A 37 4.20 -2.67 13.45
N ALA A 38 5.29 -2.13 14.03
CA ALA A 38 5.20 -1.08 15.03
C ALA A 38 4.71 0.25 14.45
N LEU A 39 5.16 0.61 13.24
CA LEU A 39 4.72 1.82 12.52
C LEU A 39 3.26 1.69 12.10
N VAL A 40 2.89 0.57 11.49
CA VAL A 40 1.49 0.34 11.09
C VAL A 40 0.56 0.34 12.30
N ALA A 41 0.98 -0.25 13.43
CA ALA A 41 0.21 -0.23 14.66
C ALA A 41 0.11 1.17 15.28
N ALA A 42 1.17 1.99 15.20
CA ALA A 42 1.13 3.38 15.65
C ALA A 42 0.13 4.20 14.84
N TRP A 43 0.14 4.05 13.52
CA TRP A 43 -0.86 4.66 12.65
C TRP A 43 -2.28 4.22 13.00
N CYS A 44 -2.52 2.91 13.18
CA CYS A 44 -3.84 2.39 13.54
C CYS A 44 -4.40 3.04 14.82
N ARG A 45 -3.56 3.22 15.84
CA ARG A 45 -3.95 3.87 17.10
C ARG A 45 -4.28 5.36 16.92
N GLN A 46 -3.62 6.03 15.98
CA GLN A 46 -3.82 7.46 15.71
C GLN A 46 -5.15 7.75 15.00
N VAL A 47 -5.52 6.92 14.01
CA VAL A 47 -6.67 7.20 13.14
C VAL A 47 -7.98 6.53 13.59
N GLY A 48 -7.89 5.54 14.47
CA GLY A 48 -9.04 4.83 15.00
C GLY A 48 -9.62 3.75 14.06
N PRO A 49 -10.53 2.91 14.59
CA PRO A 49 -10.94 1.66 13.95
C PRO A 49 -11.69 1.85 12.61
N ASP A 50 -12.48 2.91 12.47
CA ASP A 50 -13.24 3.16 11.23
C ASP A 50 -12.31 3.48 10.06
N ALA A 51 -11.28 4.30 10.29
CA ALA A 51 -10.27 4.61 9.30
C ALA A 51 -9.41 3.40 8.97
N VAL A 52 -9.06 2.57 9.95
CA VAL A 52 -8.35 1.30 9.72
C VAL A 52 -9.20 0.35 8.86
N ALA A 53 -10.49 0.22 9.15
CA ALA A 53 -11.40 -0.63 8.37
C ALA A 53 -11.53 -0.14 6.92
N GLU A 54 -11.62 1.17 6.69
CA GLU A 54 -11.64 1.74 5.34
C GLU A 54 -10.31 1.56 4.60
N ALA A 55 -9.16 1.78 5.25
CA ALA A 55 -7.85 1.53 4.64
C ALA A 55 -7.71 0.07 4.20
N ARG A 56 -8.22 -0.89 4.98
CA ARG A 56 -8.22 -2.31 4.61
C ARG A 56 -9.10 -2.59 3.39
N ARG A 57 -10.27 -1.94 3.27
CA ARG A 57 -11.12 -2.07 2.07
C ARG A 57 -10.42 -1.52 0.82
N GLN A 58 -9.79 -0.36 0.95
CA GLN A 58 -9.02 0.27 -0.13
C GLN A 58 -7.83 -0.59 -0.55
N LEU A 59 -7.13 -1.19 0.42
CA LEU A 59 -6.00 -2.09 0.19
C LEU A 59 -6.45 -3.36 -0.55
N ALA A 60 -7.54 -3.99 -0.13
CA ALA A 60 -8.09 -5.15 -0.82
C ALA A 60 -8.48 -4.84 -2.27
N ALA A 61 -9.11 -3.69 -2.51
CA ALA A 61 -9.45 -3.26 -3.87
C ALA A 61 -8.19 -3.05 -4.74
N LEU A 62 -7.13 -2.45 -4.18
CA LEU A 62 -5.86 -2.29 -4.87
C LEU A 62 -5.21 -3.63 -5.20
N VAL A 63 -5.19 -4.58 -4.26
CA VAL A 63 -4.66 -5.94 -4.47
C VAL A 63 -5.36 -6.62 -5.64
N GLU A 64 -6.68 -6.54 -5.75
CA GLU A 64 -7.42 -7.15 -6.86
C GLU A 64 -7.04 -6.55 -8.22
N VAL A 65 -6.87 -5.22 -8.29
CA VAL A 65 -6.40 -4.55 -9.51
C VAL A 65 -4.97 -4.96 -9.87
N VAL A 66 -4.08 -5.09 -8.87
CA VAL A 66 -2.68 -5.50 -9.07
C VAL A 66 -2.57 -7.00 -9.37
N ARG A 67 -3.49 -7.86 -8.93
CA ARG A 67 -3.48 -9.29 -9.28
C ARG A 67 -3.90 -9.54 -10.73
N ASP A 68 -4.72 -8.66 -11.30
CA ASP A 68 -5.16 -8.79 -12.68
C ASP A 68 -4.00 -8.59 -13.66
N ARG A 69 -3.51 -9.71 -14.21
CA ARG A 69 -2.40 -9.75 -15.17
C ARG A 69 -2.76 -9.16 -16.55
N SER A 70 -4.03 -8.89 -16.81
CA SER A 70 -4.43 -8.20 -18.05
C SER A 70 -4.07 -6.71 -18.05
N HIS A 71 -3.75 -6.16 -16.87
CA HIS A 71 -3.39 -4.77 -16.65
C HIS A 71 -1.92 -4.56 -16.30
N VAL A 72 -1.30 -3.52 -16.84
CA VAL A 72 -0.09 -2.92 -16.28
C VAL A 72 -0.55 -1.82 -15.31
N VAL A 73 -0.31 -2.00 -14.02
CA VAL A 73 -0.66 -1.02 -13.00
C VAL A 73 0.46 0.01 -12.89
N THR A 74 0.08 1.28 -12.89
CA THR A 74 0.96 2.43 -12.64
C THR A 74 0.41 3.25 -11.50
N SER A 75 1.27 3.78 -10.63
CA SER A 75 0.85 4.73 -9.61
C SER A 75 1.91 5.82 -9.46
N THR A 76 1.48 7.07 -9.63
CA THR A 76 2.33 8.25 -9.37
C THR A 76 2.59 8.42 -7.88
N PHE A 77 1.63 8.04 -7.03
CA PHE A 77 1.76 8.09 -5.59
C PHE A 77 2.84 7.12 -5.10
N LEU A 78 2.78 5.86 -5.53
CA LEU A 78 3.76 4.84 -5.15
C LEU A 78 5.07 4.94 -5.95
N ASN A 79 5.12 5.79 -6.98
CA ASN A 79 6.19 5.83 -7.98
C ASN A 79 6.58 4.42 -8.47
N HIS A 80 5.58 3.61 -8.85
CA HIS A 80 5.77 2.20 -9.22
C HIS A 80 5.01 1.80 -10.49
N ARG A 81 5.52 0.79 -11.19
CA ARG A 81 4.91 0.22 -12.41
C ARG A 81 5.13 -1.29 -12.51
N THR A 82 4.05 -2.06 -12.65
CA THR A 82 4.08 -3.53 -12.80
C THR A 82 4.36 -3.93 -14.26
N HIS A 83 5.52 -3.53 -14.78
CA HIS A 83 5.91 -3.75 -16.18
C HIS A 83 6.23 -5.23 -16.49
N ASP A 84 6.51 -6.03 -15.45
CA ASP A 84 6.67 -7.47 -15.51
C ASP A 84 6.05 -8.14 -14.26
N ASP A 85 6.18 -9.47 -14.18
CA ASP A 85 5.68 -10.25 -13.04
C ASP A 85 6.50 -10.04 -11.77
N ALA A 86 7.78 -9.64 -11.87
CA ALA A 86 8.64 -9.39 -10.71
C ALA A 86 8.22 -8.09 -10.00
N ALA A 87 8.10 -6.99 -10.73
CA ALA A 87 7.61 -5.71 -10.21
C ALA A 87 6.16 -5.82 -9.69
N ARG A 88 5.36 -6.72 -10.26
CA ARG A 88 4.04 -7.05 -9.70
C ARG A 88 4.15 -7.78 -8.37
N GLY A 89 5.04 -8.77 -8.28
CA GLY A 89 5.33 -9.49 -7.04
C GLY A 89 5.76 -8.55 -5.92
N GLU A 90 6.72 -7.68 -6.18
CA GLU A 90 7.20 -6.67 -5.22
C GLU A 90 6.06 -5.81 -4.66
N LEU A 91 5.17 -5.32 -5.54
CA LEU A 91 4.01 -4.55 -5.09
C LEU A 91 3.06 -5.42 -4.25
N LEU A 92 2.76 -6.65 -4.68
CA LEU A 92 1.87 -7.54 -3.94
C LEU A 92 2.42 -7.92 -2.57
N ASP A 93 3.73 -8.12 -2.45
CA ASP A 93 4.39 -8.43 -1.19
C ASP A 93 4.29 -7.26 -0.20
N LEU A 94 4.59 -6.03 -0.66
CA LEU A 94 4.36 -4.81 0.12
C LEU A 94 2.90 -4.72 0.61
N LEU A 95 1.93 -4.91 -0.28
CA LEU A 95 0.50 -4.80 0.06
C LEU A 95 0.08 -5.90 1.07
N ALA A 96 0.63 -7.11 0.96
CA ALA A 96 0.35 -8.20 1.88
C ALA A 96 0.92 -7.94 3.29
N GLU A 97 2.12 -7.38 3.39
CA GLU A 97 2.73 -7.02 4.67
C GLU A 97 1.96 -5.89 5.36
N LEU A 98 1.53 -4.88 4.61
CA LEU A 98 0.62 -3.82 5.09
C LEU A 98 -0.71 -4.39 5.58
N GLU A 99 -1.32 -5.33 4.84
CA GLU A 99 -2.56 -5.97 5.26
C GLU A 99 -2.39 -6.69 6.60
N ALA A 100 -1.29 -7.41 6.77
CA ALA A 100 -0.96 -8.09 8.02
C ALA A 100 -0.80 -7.10 9.18
N GLY A 101 -0.13 -5.97 8.95
CA GLY A 101 0.02 -4.88 9.93
C GLY A 101 -1.33 -4.29 10.35
N LEU A 102 -2.17 -3.92 9.38
CA LEU A 102 -3.51 -3.35 9.63
C LEU A 102 -4.44 -4.33 10.35
N ALA A 103 -4.38 -5.62 10.01
CA ALA A 103 -5.18 -6.66 10.65
C ALA A 103 -4.80 -6.87 12.13
N ARG A 104 -3.53 -6.65 12.48
CA ARG A 104 -3.03 -6.72 13.88
C ARG A 104 -3.39 -5.46 14.66
N GLY A 105 -3.21 -4.28 14.06
CA GLY A 105 -3.50 -2.99 14.70
C GLY A 105 -4.96 -2.81 15.11
N ASN A 106 -5.91 -3.40 14.37
CA ASN A 106 -7.34 -3.32 14.67
C ASN A 106 -7.81 -4.17 15.87
N ARG A 107 -6.93 -4.98 16.48
CA ARG A 107 -7.26 -5.83 17.65
C ARG A 107 -6.80 -5.23 18.98
N SER A 108 -6.26 -4.00 18.96
CA SER A 108 -5.63 -3.33 20.10
C SER A 108 -6.58 -2.39 20.81
#